data_AF-F8X598-F1
#
_entry.id   AF-F8X598-F1
#
_cell.length_a   1.000
_cell.length_b   1.000
_cell.length_c   1.000
_cell.angle_alpha   90.00
_cell.angle_beta   90.00
_cell.angle_gamma   90.00
#
_symmetry.space_group_name_H-M   'P 1'
#
loop_
_entity.id
_entity.type
_entity.pdbx_description
1 polymer ?
#
loop_
_entity_poly.entity_id
_entity_poly.type
_entity_poly.pdbx_seq_one_letter_code
_entity_poly.pdbx_strand_id
1 'polypeptide(L)'
;RLNWKNPFNQSTDILCSVLGINRNTLTQRRNRLKQLGLIDFKDGITKKRPAEYRLMCIKNDTQPITEPSAQCSTQPSTEHSTYTKDKTRQDKIKESKEKTIRFSPPQIEEIKAYCNERKNNISAEHFFNFYTSKDWMIGKNKMKDWRAAVRTWESKQKGGINEAKQTARQPDYSEQM
;
A
#
# COMPACT_ATOMS: atom_id res chain seq x y z
N ARG A 1 25.91 -11.18 -28.35
CA ARG A 1 25.12 -12.03 -27.42
C ARG A 1 25.40 -11.53 -26.01
N LEU A 2 24.37 -11.16 -25.24
CA LEU A 2 24.54 -10.74 -23.85
C LEU A 2 24.78 -11.99 -22.99
N ASN A 3 25.97 -12.13 -22.39
CA ASN A 3 26.39 -13.29 -21.59
C ASN A 3 25.71 -13.36 -20.21
N TRP A 4 24.43 -12.98 -20.12
CA TRP A 4 23.70 -12.97 -18.87
C TRP A 4 23.37 -14.40 -18.44
N LYS A 5 23.76 -14.77 -17.21
CA LYS A 5 23.41 -16.06 -16.61
C LYS A 5 21.90 -16.12 -16.40
N ASN A 6 21.26 -17.18 -16.90
CA ASN A 6 19.84 -17.45 -16.74
C ASN A 6 19.67 -18.97 -16.53
N PRO A 7 19.31 -19.46 -15.33
CA PRO A 7 18.95 -18.70 -14.13
C PRO A 7 20.13 -17.96 -13.48
N PHE A 8 19.82 -16.98 -12.64
CA PHE A 8 20.76 -16.31 -11.74
C PHE A 8 20.21 -16.23 -10.32
N ASN A 9 21.09 -16.05 -9.34
CA ASN A 9 20.74 -15.98 -7.93
C ASN A 9 20.96 -14.56 -7.41
N GLN A 10 19.93 -13.95 -6.82
CA GLN A 10 20.04 -12.62 -6.26
C GLN A 10 19.28 -12.50 -4.94
N SER A 11 19.93 -11.91 -3.92
CA SER A 11 19.24 -11.64 -2.66
C SER A 11 18.28 -10.47 -2.79
N THR A 12 17.17 -10.53 -2.06
CA THR A 12 16.19 -9.45 -1.96
C THR A 12 16.82 -8.15 -1.48
N ASP A 13 17.78 -8.23 -0.54
CA ASP A 13 18.43 -7.03 0.01
C ASP A 13 19.31 -6.31 -1.02
N ILE A 14 20.04 -7.05 -1.86
CA ILE A 14 20.82 -6.44 -2.94
C ILE A 14 19.89 -5.83 -3.99
N LEU A 15 18.81 -6.53 -4.38
CA LEU A 15 17.83 -5.97 -5.32
C LEU A 15 17.20 -4.69 -4.80
N CYS A 16 16.78 -4.67 -3.53
CA CYS A 16 16.25 -3.45 -2.90
C CYS A 16 17.29 -2.32 -2.89
N SER A 17 18.55 -2.63 -2.57
CA SER A 17 19.62 -1.63 -2.48
C SER A 17 19.98 -1.03 -3.83
N VAL A 18 20.12 -1.87 -4.87
CA VAL A 18 20.44 -1.43 -6.23
C VAL A 18 19.27 -0.64 -6.85
N LEU A 19 18.04 -1.09 -6.62
CA LEU A 19 16.84 -0.43 -7.17
C LEU A 19 16.36 0.76 -6.34
N GLY A 20 16.92 0.99 -5.14
CA GLY A 20 16.45 2.03 -4.22
C GLY A 20 15.00 1.87 -3.79
N ILE A 21 14.48 0.64 -3.73
CA ILE A 21 13.07 0.37 -3.39
C ILE A 21 12.96 -0.46 -2.11
N ASN A 22 11.86 -0.26 -1.39
CA ASN A 22 11.59 -1.07 -0.20
C ASN A 22 11.22 -2.53 -0.58
N ARG A 23 11.38 -3.44 0.38
CA ARG A 23 11.13 -4.89 0.21
C ARG A 23 9.69 -5.21 -0.23
N ASN A 24 8.71 -4.46 0.26
CA ASN A 24 7.29 -4.67 -0.09
C ASN A 24 7.03 -4.31 -1.55
N THR A 25 7.60 -3.18 -2.02
CA THR A 25 7.55 -2.73 -3.40
C THR A 25 8.27 -3.70 -4.32
N LEU A 26 9.46 -4.20 -3.93
CA LEU A 26 10.13 -5.25 -4.70
C LEU A 26 9.27 -6.51 -4.80
N THR A 27 8.64 -6.93 -3.70
CA THR A 27 7.76 -8.10 -3.67
C THR A 27 6.58 -7.92 -4.62
N GLN A 28 5.91 -6.77 -4.56
CA GLN A 28 4.78 -6.45 -5.43
C GLN A 28 5.19 -6.40 -6.90
N ARG A 29 6.27 -5.69 -7.24
CA ARG A 29 6.77 -5.58 -8.62
C ARG A 29 7.21 -6.94 -9.17
N ARG A 30 7.96 -7.71 -8.38
CA ARG A 30 8.40 -9.07 -8.72
C ARG A 30 7.21 -9.99 -9.01
N ASN A 31 6.16 -9.96 -8.18
CA ASN A 31 4.95 -10.74 -8.41
C ASN A 31 4.22 -10.30 -9.69
N ARG A 32 4.15 -8.99 -9.95
CA ARG A 32 3.57 -8.46 -11.19
C ARG A 32 4.35 -8.92 -12.43
N LEU A 33 5.69 -8.87 -12.40
CA LEU A 33 6.54 -9.34 -13.50
C LEU A 33 6.36 -10.85 -13.76
N LYS A 34 6.17 -11.64 -12.69
CA LYS A 34 5.86 -13.08 -12.81
C LYS A 34 4.48 -13.33 -13.41
N GLN A 35 3.46 -12.58 -13.01
CA GLN A 35 2.12 -12.66 -13.62
C GLN A 35 2.12 -12.27 -15.10
N LEU A 36 2.95 -11.30 -15.48
CA LEU A 36 3.15 -10.90 -16.88
C LEU A 36 4.01 -11.90 -17.67
N GLY A 37 4.53 -12.96 -17.04
CA GLY A 37 5.36 -13.95 -17.70
C GLY A 37 6.73 -13.43 -18.15
N LEU A 38 7.19 -12.31 -17.59
CA LEU A 38 8.49 -11.70 -17.94
C LEU A 38 9.65 -12.34 -17.17
N ILE A 39 9.37 -12.80 -15.95
CA ILE A 39 10.33 -13.51 -15.11
C ILE A 39 9.65 -14.69 -14.43
N ASP A 40 10.43 -15.70 -14.08
CA ASP A 40 10.06 -16.64 -13.02
C ASP A 40 11.05 -16.52 -11.86
N PHE A 41 10.60 -16.81 -10.65
CA PHE A 41 11.47 -16.82 -9.48
C PHE A 41 11.05 -17.88 -8.47
N LYS A 42 12.05 -18.40 -7.76
CA LYS A 42 11.89 -19.30 -6.61
C LYS A 42 12.46 -18.62 -5.37
N ASP A 43 11.65 -18.51 -4.32
CA ASP A 43 12.11 -17.92 -3.07
C ASP A 43 13.22 -18.77 -2.45
N GLY A 44 14.25 -18.07 -1.98
CA GLY A 44 15.37 -18.67 -1.28
C GLY A 44 15.02 -19.05 0.15
N ILE A 45 15.60 -20.14 0.65
CA ILE A 45 15.47 -20.54 2.05
C ILE A 45 16.59 -19.84 2.84
N THR A 46 16.27 -18.67 3.40
CA THR A 46 17.11 -17.93 4.36
C THR A 46 18.53 -17.64 3.81
N LYS A 47 19.46 -17.19 4.67
CA LYS A 47 20.86 -16.81 4.34
C LYS A 47 21.69 -17.89 3.62
N LYS A 48 21.21 -19.14 3.53
CA LYS A 48 21.92 -20.26 2.88
C LYS A 48 21.65 -20.37 1.39
N ARG A 49 20.48 -19.97 0.90
CA ARG A 49 20.11 -20.04 -0.52
C ARG A 49 19.37 -18.76 -0.91
N PRO A 50 19.98 -17.82 -1.65
CA PRO A 50 19.28 -16.66 -2.19
C PRO A 50 18.20 -17.07 -3.20
N ALA A 51 17.31 -16.13 -3.54
CA ALA A 51 16.25 -16.40 -4.51
C ALA A 51 16.84 -16.62 -5.93
N GLU A 52 16.35 -17.65 -6.62
CA GLU A 52 16.70 -17.96 -8.01
C GLU A 52 15.72 -17.25 -8.94
N TYR A 53 16.24 -16.55 -9.95
CA TYR A 53 15.49 -15.82 -10.97
C TYR A 53 15.77 -16.38 -12.35
N ARG A 54 14.73 -16.42 -13.19
CA ARG A 54 14.78 -16.76 -14.60
C ARG A 54 14.17 -15.65 -15.41
N LEU A 55 14.90 -15.19 -16.43
CA LEU A 55 14.33 -14.27 -17.42
C LEU A 55 13.57 -15.11 -18.44
N MET A 56 12.30 -14.78 -18.67
CA MET A 56 11.50 -15.39 -19.71
C MET A 56 11.63 -14.50 -20.95
N CYS A 57 12.05 -15.07 -22.08
CA CYS A 57 12.19 -14.29 -23.30
C CYS A 57 10.83 -13.75 -23.75
N ILE A 58 10.78 -12.46 -24.06
CA ILE A 58 9.77 -11.94 -24.99
C ILE A 58 10.16 -12.57 -26.33
N LYS A 59 9.27 -13.34 -26.94
CA LYS A 59 9.45 -13.73 -28.34
C LYS A 59 9.49 -12.43 -29.12
N ASN A 60 10.68 -11.99 -29.51
CA ASN A 60 10.81 -10.96 -30.51
C ASN A 60 10.34 -11.61 -31.80
N ASP A 61 9.08 -11.40 -32.17
CA ASP A 61 8.69 -11.56 -33.56
C ASP A 61 9.64 -10.67 -34.36
N THR A 62 10.57 -11.33 -35.03
CA THR A 62 11.52 -10.71 -35.93
C THR A 62 10.69 -10.24 -37.11
N GLN A 63 10.26 -8.99 -37.07
CA GLN A 63 9.91 -8.24 -38.25
C GLN A 63 10.98 -7.15 -38.42
N PRO A 64 11.73 -7.15 -39.53
CA PRO A 64 12.83 -6.22 -39.75
C PRO A 64 12.30 -4.79 -39.86
N ILE A 65 12.90 -3.92 -39.05
CA ILE A 65 12.70 -2.48 -39.00
C ILE A 65 13.22 -1.90 -40.32
N THR A 66 12.34 -1.27 -41.10
CA THR A 66 12.71 -0.24 -42.07
C THR A 66 12.07 1.05 -41.58
N GLU A 67 12.87 2.01 -41.10
CA GLU A 67 12.40 3.37 -40.86
C GLU A 67 12.02 4.05 -42.18
N PRO A 68 11.10 5.03 -42.19
CA PRO A 68 11.57 6.40 -41.97
C PRO A 68 10.60 7.34 -41.21
N SER A 69 11.23 8.31 -40.54
CA SER A 69 10.89 9.74 -40.53
C SER A 69 9.65 10.26 -39.77
N ALA A 70 9.96 11.03 -38.73
CA ALA A 70 9.39 12.32 -38.32
C ALA A 70 7.86 12.51 -38.27
N GLN A 71 7.34 12.86 -37.08
CA GLN A 71 6.82 14.21 -36.78
C GLN A 71 6.19 14.30 -35.38
N CYS A 72 6.43 15.46 -34.73
CA CYS A 72 5.70 15.97 -33.57
C CYS A 72 4.20 16.16 -33.87
N SER A 73 3.33 15.92 -32.87
CA SER A 73 2.25 16.85 -32.53
C SER A 73 1.60 16.54 -31.18
N THR A 74 0.95 17.58 -30.68
CA THR A 74 0.48 17.91 -29.33
C THR A 74 -0.83 17.21 -28.91
N GLN A 75 -1.00 17.09 -27.58
CA GLN A 75 -2.16 16.80 -26.68
C GLN A 75 -3.56 17.25 -27.21
N PRO A 76 -4.76 16.87 -26.66
CA PRO A 76 -5.09 16.57 -25.24
C PRO A 76 -6.31 15.61 -24.97
N SER A 77 -6.73 15.58 -23.68
CA SER A 77 -8.09 15.36 -23.13
C SER A 77 -8.37 14.07 -22.34
N THR A 78 -8.43 14.26 -21.01
CA THR A 78 -9.62 14.12 -20.14
C THR A 78 -10.80 13.32 -20.71
N GLU A 79 -11.29 12.32 -19.97
CA GLU A 79 -12.60 12.36 -19.29
C GLU A 79 -13.01 11.00 -18.68
N HIS A 80 -13.53 11.12 -17.45
CA HIS A 80 -14.63 10.40 -16.81
C HIS A 80 -15.04 8.99 -17.29
N SER A 81 -15.10 8.08 -16.33
CA SER A 81 -16.11 7.02 -16.34
C SER A 81 -16.70 6.84 -14.95
N THR A 82 -17.70 7.66 -14.65
CA THR A 82 -18.81 7.35 -13.74
C THR A 82 -19.55 6.11 -14.24
N TYR A 83 -19.72 5.07 -13.42
CA TYR A 83 -20.88 4.18 -13.51
C TYR A 83 -21.29 3.68 -12.12
N THR A 84 -22.38 4.27 -11.64
CA THR A 84 -23.31 3.73 -10.66
C THR A 84 -24.05 2.52 -11.26
N LYS A 85 -24.17 1.41 -10.53
CA LYS A 85 -25.44 0.66 -10.50
C LYS A 85 -25.56 -0.23 -9.25
N ASP A 86 -26.52 0.17 -8.44
CA ASP A 86 -27.27 -0.57 -7.45
C ASP A 86 -27.66 -1.98 -7.90
N LYS A 87 -27.48 -2.97 -7.00
CA LYS A 87 -28.38 -4.13 -6.90
C LYS A 87 -28.19 -4.85 -5.56
N THR A 88 -29.07 -4.49 -4.63
CA THR A 88 -29.57 -5.34 -3.55
C THR A 88 -29.76 -6.79 -4.00
N ARG A 89 -29.23 -7.74 -3.22
CA ARG A 89 -29.82 -9.06 -2.97
C ARG A 89 -29.18 -9.69 -1.74
N GLN A 90 -30.02 -9.87 -0.73
CA GLN A 90 -29.79 -10.68 0.46
C GLN A 90 -29.45 -12.14 0.12
N ASP A 91 -28.78 -12.74 1.10
CA ASP A 91 -28.83 -14.13 1.53
C ASP A 91 -27.70 -15.12 1.18
N LYS A 92 -27.29 -15.77 2.28
CA LYS A 92 -26.60 -17.06 2.48
C LYS A 92 -25.09 -17.06 2.68
N ILE A 93 -24.75 -16.94 3.97
CA ILE A 93 -23.84 -17.78 4.77
C ILE A 93 -23.11 -18.86 3.95
N LYS A 94 -21.80 -18.68 3.76
CA LYS A 94 -20.82 -19.77 3.80
C LYS A 94 -19.55 -19.28 4.49
N GLU A 95 -19.39 -19.78 5.70
CA GLU A 95 -18.18 -19.76 6.51
C GLU A 95 -16.98 -20.20 5.66
N SER A 96 -16.12 -19.24 5.31
CA SER A 96 -14.85 -19.52 4.65
C SER A 96 -13.80 -18.59 5.24
N LYS A 97 -12.82 -19.23 5.88
CA LYS A 97 -11.59 -18.69 6.50
C LYS A 97 -11.34 -17.23 6.14
N GLU A 98 -11.50 -16.36 7.14
CA GLU A 98 -11.39 -14.91 7.03
C GLU A 98 -10.14 -14.51 6.24
N LYS A 99 -10.36 -14.18 4.96
CA LYS A 99 -9.44 -13.33 4.23
C LYS A 99 -9.36 -12.06 5.06
N THR A 100 -8.18 -11.73 5.57
CA THR A 100 -7.96 -10.50 6.33
C THR A 100 -8.56 -9.35 5.53
N ILE A 101 -9.70 -8.82 5.99
CA ILE A 101 -10.46 -7.80 5.27
C ILE A 101 -9.50 -6.62 5.16
N ARG A 102 -9.07 -6.32 3.92
CA ARG A 102 -8.25 -5.14 3.68
C ARG A 102 -9.08 -3.94 4.08
N PHE A 103 -8.51 -3.10 4.94
CA PHE A 103 -9.17 -1.89 5.40
C PHE A 103 -9.66 -1.08 4.20
N SER A 104 -10.97 -0.92 4.12
CA SER A 104 -11.63 -0.06 3.15
C SER A 104 -12.13 1.15 3.93
N PRO A 105 -11.72 2.38 3.57
CA PRO A 105 -12.27 3.60 4.15
C PRO A 105 -13.81 3.57 4.18
N PRO A 106 -14.45 3.87 5.32
CA PRO A 106 -15.90 3.98 5.39
C PRO A 106 -16.43 5.17 4.60
N GLN A 107 -17.70 5.10 4.22
CA GLN A 107 -18.45 6.27 3.77
C GLN A 107 -18.77 7.20 4.95
N ILE A 108 -18.97 8.48 4.65
CA ILE A 108 -19.28 9.46 5.69
C ILE A 108 -20.60 9.15 6.41
N GLU A 109 -21.57 8.58 5.69
CA GLU A 109 -22.85 8.13 6.23
C GLU A 109 -22.68 7.00 7.25
N GLU A 110 -21.75 6.07 7.01
CA GLU A 110 -21.45 4.98 7.95
C GLU A 110 -20.87 5.52 9.25
N ILE A 111 -20.00 6.53 9.16
CA ILE A 111 -19.41 7.20 10.33
C ILE A 111 -20.50 7.98 11.07
N LYS A 112 -21.36 8.70 10.35
CA LYS A 112 -22.48 9.46 10.92
C LYS A 112 -23.46 8.54 11.64
N ALA A 113 -23.83 7.42 11.03
CA ALA A 113 -24.67 6.40 11.65
C ALA A 113 -24.04 5.86 12.94
N TYR A 114 -22.74 5.55 12.91
CA TYR A 114 -22.01 5.05 14.07
C TYR A 114 -21.91 6.08 15.21
N CYS A 115 -21.65 7.35 14.89
CA CYS A 115 -21.62 8.44 15.87
C CYS A 115 -23.01 8.67 16.51
N ASN A 116 -24.07 8.59 15.70
CA ASN A 116 -25.45 8.75 16.15
C ASN A 116 -25.91 7.59 17.04
N GLU A 117 -25.60 6.34 16.66
CA GLU A 117 -25.90 5.13 17.44
C GLU A 117 -25.30 5.21 18.85
N ARG A 118 -24.06 5.72 18.94
CA ARG A 118 -23.34 5.91 20.20
C ARG A 118 -23.78 7.14 20.99
N LYS A 119 -24.55 8.06 20.37
CA LYS A 119 -24.90 9.39 20.91
C LYS A 119 -23.66 10.20 21.31
N ASN A 120 -22.62 10.15 20.47
CA ASN A 120 -21.37 10.88 20.69
C ASN A 120 -21.42 12.30 20.12
N ASN A 121 -20.73 13.25 20.76
CA ASN A 121 -20.61 14.65 20.32
C ASN A 121 -19.55 14.86 19.20
N ILE A 122 -19.22 13.82 18.43
CA ILE A 122 -18.20 13.92 17.38
C ILE A 122 -18.86 14.38 16.08
N SER A 123 -18.31 15.44 15.47
CA SER A 123 -18.65 15.78 14.08
C SER A 123 -18.07 14.74 13.11
N ALA A 124 -18.95 13.94 12.49
CA ALA A 124 -18.57 12.89 11.55
C ALA A 124 -17.81 13.45 10.33
N GLU A 125 -18.17 14.66 9.87
CA GLU A 125 -17.48 15.37 8.79
C GLU A 125 -16.04 15.71 9.16
N HIS A 126 -15.85 16.24 10.37
CA HIS A 126 -14.49 16.54 10.86
C HIS A 126 -13.67 15.26 11.00
N PHE A 127 -14.30 14.17 11.46
CA PHE A 127 -13.67 12.86 11.53
C PHE A 127 -13.20 12.36 10.17
N PHE A 128 -14.10 12.37 9.19
CA PHE A 128 -13.88 11.89 7.84
C PHE A 128 -12.79 12.70 7.13
N ASN A 129 -12.88 14.02 7.16
CA ASN A 129 -11.94 14.90 6.45
C ASN A 129 -10.51 14.75 6.97
N PHE A 130 -10.33 14.65 8.29
CA PHE A 130 -9.01 14.48 8.90
C PHE A 130 -8.33 13.19 8.45
N TYR A 131 -9.01 12.05 8.51
CA TYR A 131 -8.40 10.78 8.12
C TYR A 131 -8.32 10.60 6.61
N THR A 132 -9.24 11.21 5.85
CA THR A 132 -9.12 11.28 4.39
C THR A 132 -7.86 12.05 3.97
N SER A 133 -7.57 13.19 4.60
CA SER A 133 -6.33 13.95 4.33
C SER A 133 -5.04 13.19 4.68
N LYS A 134 -5.15 12.18 5.54
CA LYS A 134 -4.04 11.34 6.01
C LYS A 134 -3.96 9.97 5.32
N ASP A 135 -4.70 9.77 4.23
CA ASP A 135 -4.84 8.46 3.57
C ASP A 135 -5.16 7.31 4.55
N TRP A 136 -5.98 7.63 5.56
CA TRP A 136 -6.37 6.73 6.65
C TRP A 136 -5.17 6.13 7.40
N MET A 137 -4.13 6.91 7.64
CA MET A 137 -2.95 6.52 8.40
C MET A 137 -3.04 6.88 9.89
N ILE A 138 -2.49 6.00 10.73
CA ILE A 138 -2.20 6.22 12.16
C ILE A 138 -0.69 6.08 12.35
N GLY A 139 0.00 7.21 12.55
CA GLY A 139 1.45 7.25 12.59
C GLY A 139 2.05 6.76 11.26
N LYS A 140 2.88 5.72 11.31
CA LYS A 140 3.51 5.12 10.12
C LYS A 140 2.67 4.02 9.46
N ASN A 141 1.57 3.60 10.10
CA ASN A 141 0.79 2.44 9.68
C ASN A 141 -0.58 2.86 9.12
N LYS A 142 -1.16 2.06 8.21
CA LYS A 142 -2.57 2.24 7.80
C LYS A 142 -3.51 1.83 8.93
N MET A 143 -4.60 2.57 9.08
CA MET A 143 -5.68 2.27 10.01
C MET A 143 -6.28 0.90 9.68
N LYS A 144 -6.64 0.14 10.71
CA LYS A 144 -7.28 -1.19 10.58
C LYS A 144 -8.76 -1.18 10.95
N ASP A 145 -9.14 -0.31 11.88
CA ASP A 145 -10.50 -0.17 12.36
C ASP A 145 -10.77 1.31 12.66
N TRP A 146 -11.63 1.92 11.85
CA TRP A 146 -12.01 3.32 12.02
C TRP A 146 -12.98 3.53 13.17
N ARG A 147 -13.78 2.52 13.55
CA ARG A 147 -14.70 2.61 14.68
C ARG A 147 -13.93 2.69 15.98
N ALA A 148 -12.80 1.97 16.08
CA ALA A 148 -11.87 2.10 17.21
C ALA A 148 -11.29 3.53 17.29
N ALA A 149 -10.92 4.12 16.15
CA ALA A 149 -10.42 5.49 16.11
C ALA A 149 -11.46 6.54 16.53
N VAL A 150 -12.74 6.35 16.15
CA VAL A 150 -13.86 7.21 16.61
C VAL A 150 -13.94 7.21 18.14
N ARG A 151 -13.81 6.03 18.78
CA ARG A 151 -13.86 5.89 20.26
C ARG A 151 -12.75 6.70 20.93
N THR A 152 -11.51 6.59 20.45
CA THR A 152 -10.37 7.33 21.03
C THR A 152 -10.46 8.83 20.78
N TRP A 153 -10.97 9.24 19.63
CA TRP A 153 -11.12 10.67 19.31
C TRP A 153 -12.12 11.36 20.23
N GLU A 154 -13.17 10.66 20.66
CA GLU A 154 -14.12 11.18 21.64
C GLU A 154 -13.43 11.63 22.93
N SER A 155 -12.55 10.78 23.46
CA SER A 155 -11.82 11.04 24.71
C SER A 155 -10.88 12.26 24.58
N LYS A 156 -10.29 12.45 23.40
CA LYS A 156 -9.38 13.59 23.13
C LYS A 156 -10.09 14.94 23.06
N GLN A 157 -11.39 14.96 22.72
CA GLN A 157 -12.21 16.19 22.71
C GLN A 157 -12.77 16.54 24.10
N LYS A 158 -12.98 15.54 24.98
CA LYS A 158 -13.58 15.74 26.31
C LYS A 158 -12.57 16.01 27.44
N GLY A 159 -11.27 15.78 27.24
CA GLY A 159 -10.28 16.08 28.27
C GLY A 159 -8.84 15.90 27.78
N GLY A 160 -8.14 17.02 27.56
CA GLY A 160 -6.71 17.05 27.29
C GLY A 160 -5.91 16.72 28.55
N ILE A 161 -5.71 15.43 28.84
CA ILE A 161 -4.72 14.97 29.81
C ILE A 161 -4.17 13.61 29.35
N ASN A 162 -2.85 13.49 29.30
CA ASN A 162 -2.04 12.28 29.03
C ASN A 162 -1.41 12.12 27.62
N GLU A 163 -0.86 13.19 27.02
CA GLU A 163 0.20 13.06 25.98
C GLU A 163 1.52 13.75 26.40
N ALA A 164 1.86 13.71 27.69
CA ALA A 164 3.19 14.06 28.17
C ALA A 164 3.95 12.80 28.60
N LYS A 165 4.48 12.05 27.63
CA LYS A 165 5.62 11.11 27.81
C LYS A 165 6.01 10.52 26.46
N GLN A 166 6.85 11.25 25.71
CA GLN A 166 7.94 10.70 24.88
C GLN A 166 8.58 11.82 24.02
N THR A 167 9.33 12.73 24.64
CA THR A 167 10.61 13.27 24.10
C THR A 167 11.25 14.20 25.14
N ALA A 168 12.09 13.64 26.01
CA ALA A 168 13.12 14.39 26.73
C ALA A 168 14.21 13.39 27.14
N ARG A 169 15.09 13.04 26.19
CA ARG A 169 16.44 12.61 26.54
C ARG A 169 17.31 13.86 26.46
N GLN A 170 17.50 14.52 27.60
CA GLN A 170 18.60 15.46 27.78
C GLN A 170 19.89 14.63 27.86
N PRO A 171 20.96 14.96 27.10
CA PRO A 171 22.29 14.41 27.38
C PRO A 171 22.82 15.00 28.67
N ASP A 172 23.16 14.12 29.62
CA ASP A 172 23.90 14.47 30.83
C ASP A 172 25.35 14.81 30.44
N TYR A 173 25.71 16.09 30.61
CA TYR A 173 27.08 16.59 30.50
C TYR A 173 27.55 16.95 31.91
N SER A 174 27.89 15.95 32.71
CA SER A 174 28.58 16.17 33.98
C SER A 174 29.57 15.06 34.32
N GLU A 175 30.59 14.89 33.47
CA GLU A 175 31.82 14.19 33.88
C GLU A 175 33.04 14.81 33.18
N GLN A 176 33.43 15.99 33.66
CA GLN A 176 34.73 16.60 33.43
C GLN A 176 35.07 17.48 34.64
N MET A 177 35.63 16.85 35.66
CA MET A 177 36.59 17.42 36.61
C MET A 177 37.50 16.30 37.07
#